data_AF-A0A968NEP8-F1
#
_entry.id   AF-A0A968NEP8-F1
#
_cell.length_a   1.000
_cell.length_b   1.000
_cell.length_c   1.000
_cell.angle_alpha   90.00
_cell.angle_beta   90.00
_cell.angle_gamma   90.00
#
_symmetry.space_group_name_H-M   'P 1'
#
loop_
_entity.id
_entity.type
_entity.pdbx_description
1 polymer ?
#
loop_
_entity_poly.entity_id
_entity_poly.type
_entity_poly.pdbx_seq_one_letter_code
_entity_poly.pdbx_strand_id
1 'polypeptide(L)'
;MILGNFREAQSIWESIQQLADQTQHWINVRYYTAKCLFHQGLIADSKGVLLDVIQHTIKGPGRMNFFDSQIALAEIFLLEGESDKAQKRLEYIQKAPHLHRYQIAQTQRLSGQLHTLRGELPEAHASLTEAIDLFERMGMRRELAEAREELARLEARMAEADE
;
A
#
# COMPACT_ATOMS: atom_id res chain seq x y z
N MET A 1 -12.67 -15.59 6.98
CA MET A 1 -13.03 -15.25 5.60
C MET A 1 -14.35 -14.48 5.64
N ILE A 2 -14.28 -13.17 5.87
CA ILE A 2 -15.34 -12.26 5.46
C ILE A 2 -14.74 -11.63 4.21
N LEU A 3 -15.12 -12.13 3.02
CA LEU A 3 -15.06 -11.28 1.83
C LEU A 3 -16.08 -10.18 2.13
N GLY A 4 -15.61 -9.15 2.83
CA GLY A 4 -16.43 -8.02 3.19
C GLY A 4 -16.94 -7.45 1.89
N ASN A 5 -18.25 -7.33 1.76
CA ASN A 5 -18.89 -6.76 0.60
C ASN A 5 -18.37 -5.33 0.43
N PHE A 6 -17.29 -5.14 -0.34
CA PHE A 6 -16.60 -3.85 -0.44
C PHE A 6 -17.53 -2.76 -0.98
N ARG A 7 -18.56 -3.14 -1.73
CA ARG A 7 -19.64 -2.26 -2.18
C ARG A 7 -20.51 -1.79 -1.02
N GLU A 8 -20.87 -2.68 -0.10
CA GLU A 8 -21.63 -2.33 1.11
C GLU A 8 -20.77 -1.52 2.09
N ALA A 9 -19.50 -1.89 2.28
CA ALA A 9 -18.56 -1.10 3.05
C ALA A 9 -18.40 0.31 2.47
N GLN A 10 -18.27 0.44 1.14
CA GLN A 10 -18.24 1.72 0.44
C GLN A 10 -19.51 2.54 0.71
N SER A 11 -20.69 1.93 0.59
CA SER A 11 -21.97 2.62 0.84
C SER A 11 -22.06 3.14 2.28
N ILE A 12 -21.57 2.38 3.26
CA ILE A 12 -21.46 2.82 4.66
C ILE A 12 -20.53 4.03 4.76
N TRP A 13 -19.34 3.98 4.15
CA TRP A 13 -18.40 5.10 4.17
C TRP A 13 -18.97 6.35 3.50
N GLU A 14 -19.67 6.21 2.38
CA GLU A 14 -20.35 7.32 1.68
C GLU A 14 -21.47 7.92 2.54
N SER A 15 -22.24 7.11 3.26
CA SER A 15 -23.25 7.63 4.20
C SER A 15 -22.63 8.40 5.36
N ILE A 16 -21.48 7.96 5.89
CA ILE A 16 -20.74 8.66 6.94
C ILE A 16 -20.13 9.96 6.41
N GLN A 17 -19.77 10.01 5.12
CA GLN A 17 -19.22 11.20 4.49
C GLN A 17 -20.16 12.41 4.62
N GLN A 18 -21.47 12.21 4.48
CA GLN A 18 -22.47 13.27 4.65
C GLN A 18 -22.48 13.89 6.06
N LEU A 19 -22.01 13.13 7.06
CA LEU A 19 -21.84 13.58 8.45
C LEU A 19 -20.42 14.08 8.73
N ALA A 20 -19.44 13.65 7.93
CA ALA A 20 -18.01 13.91 8.14
C ALA A 20 -17.50 15.21 7.52
N ASP A 21 -18.25 15.85 6.61
CA ASP A 21 -17.91 17.16 6.03
C ASP A 21 -17.75 18.28 7.10
N GLN A 22 -18.10 18.00 8.36
CA GLN A 22 -17.93 18.89 9.52
C GLN A 22 -16.81 18.48 10.49
N THR A 23 -16.06 17.39 10.27
CA THR A 23 -15.03 16.92 11.22
C THR A 23 -13.74 16.36 10.59
N GLN A 24 -12.70 16.26 11.43
CA GLN A 24 -11.39 15.62 11.19
C GLN A 24 -11.47 14.20 10.56
N HIS A 25 -12.62 13.55 10.63
CA HIS A 25 -12.83 12.16 10.20
C HIS A 25 -12.99 11.98 8.69
N TRP A 26 -13.20 13.07 7.93
CA TRP A 26 -13.33 13.04 6.46
C TRP A 26 -12.16 12.31 5.80
N ILE A 27 -10.94 12.54 6.28
CA ILE A 27 -9.71 11.93 5.72
C ILE A 27 -9.73 10.41 5.88
N ASN A 28 -10.17 9.90 7.05
CA ASN A 28 -10.29 8.47 7.31
C ASN A 28 -11.32 7.85 6.35
N VAL A 29 -12.49 8.46 6.25
CA VAL A 29 -13.60 7.98 5.41
C VAL A 29 -13.15 7.88 3.96
N ARG A 30 -12.53 8.95 3.43
CA ARG A 30 -12.01 8.99 2.04
C ARG A 30 -10.96 7.92 1.79
N TYR A 31 -10.02 7.72 2.72
CA TYR A 31 -9.01 6.67 2.60
C TYR A 31 -9.63 5.27 2.54
N TYR A 32 -10.57 4.94 3.43
CA TYR A 32 -11.22 3.63 3.42
C TYR A 32 -12.13 3.43 2.20
N THR A 33 -12.81 4.48 1.71
CA THR A 33 -13.51 4.45 0.42
C THR A 33 -12.55 4.09 -0.71
N ALA A 34 -11.37 4.73 -0.77
CA ALA A 34 -10.37 4.44 -1.78
C ALA A 34 -9.88 2.98 -1.74
N LYS A 35 -9.68 2.41 -0.54
CA LYS A 35 -9.36 0.98 -0.39
C LYS A 35 -10.47 0.08 -0.92
N CYS A 36 -11.73 0.42 -0.66
CA CYS A 36 -12.86 -0.34 -1.16
C CYS A 36 -12.92 -0.29 -2.70
N LEU A 37 -12.67 0.88 -3.30
CA LEU A 37 -12.58 1.03 -4.76
C LEU A 37 -11.44 0.19 -5.35
N PHE A 38 -10.26 0.20 -4.70
CA PHE A 38 -9.11 -0.60 -5.12
C PHE A 38 -9.44 -2.10 -5.15
N HIS A 39 -10.01 -2.64 -4.06
CA HIS A 39 -10.40 -4.05 -4.00
C HIS A 39 -11.56 -4.42 -4.93
N GLN A 40 -12.34 -3.45 -5.40
CA GLN A 40 -13.37 -3.64 -6.43
C GLN A 40 -12.81 -3.57 -7.86
N GLY A 41 -11.50 -3.35 -8.03
CA GLY A 41 -10.87 -3.18 -9.34
C GLY A 41 -11.08 -1.80 -9.97
N LEU A 42 -11.69 -0.86 -9.25
CA LEU A 42 -11.89 0.53 -9.69
C LEU A 42 -10.62 1.35 -9.39
N ILE A 43 -9.53 0.97 -10.08
CA ILE A 43 -8.18 1.47 -9.79
C ILE A 43 -8.06 2.99 -10.04
N ALA A 44 -8.63 3.49 -11.13
CA ALA A 44 -8.59 4.92 -11.47
C ALA A 44 -9.31 5.78 -10.42
N ASP A 45 -10.50 5.35 -9.98
CA ASP A 45 -11.29 6.06 -8.97
C ASP A 45 -10.57 6.03 -7.62
N SER A 46 -10.03 4.87 -7.22
CA SER A 46 -9.22 4.73 -6.01
C SER A 46 -8.03 5.70 -6.02
N LYS A 47 -7.27 5.73 -7.12
CA LYS A 47 -6.13 6.63 -7.32
C LYS A 47 -6.55 8.10 -7.19
N GLY A 48 -7.66 8.49 -7.80
CA GLY A 48 -8.21 9.85 -7.70
C GLY A 48 -8.50 10.25 -6.25
N VAL A 49 -9.18 9.38 -5.49
CA VAL A 49 -9.50 9.63 -4.08
C VAL A 49 -8.25 9.68 -3.20
N LEU A 50 -7.26 8.82 -3.43
CA LEU A 50 -6.01 8.83 -2.64
C LEU A 50 -5.18 10.10 -2.88
N LEU A 51 -5.14 10.60 -4.13
CA LEU A 51 -4.48 11.87 -4.43
C LEU A 51 -5.16 13.04 -3.71
N ASP A 52 -6.50 13.03 -3.67
CA ASP A 52 -7.29 14.01 -2.94
C ASP A 52 -7.03 13.95 -1.41
N VAL A 53 -6.99 12.75 -0.83
CA VAL A 53 -6.60 12.53 0.59
C VAL A 53 -5.22 13.12 0.89
N ILE A 54 -4.24 12.91 0.01
CA ILE A 54 -2.89 13.45 0.16
C ILE A 54 -2.90 14.98 0.13
N GLN A 55 -3.62 15.60 -0.81
CA GLN A 55 -3.69 17.07 -0.91
C GLN A 55 -4.25 17.71 0.38
N HIS A 56 -5.22 17.05 1.01
CA HIS A 56 -5.89 17.54 2.22
C HIS A 56 -5.16 17.20 3.53
N THR A 57 -4.24 16.24 3.53
CA THR A 57 -3.45 15.84 4.72
C THR A 57 -2.13 16.60 4.88
N ILE A 58 -1.65 17.30 3.84
CA ILE A 58 -0.39 18.07 3.87
C ILE A 58 -0.41 19.21 4.92
N LYS A 59 -1.59 19.62 5.41
CA LYS A 59 -1.75 20.81 6.27
C LYS A 59 -2.42 20.59 7.64
N GLY A 60 -2.62 19.34 8.11
CA GLY A 60 -3.34 19.11 9.37
C GLY A 60 -3.05 17.79 10.10
N PRO A 61 -3.72 17.53 11.25
CA PRO A 61 -3.68 16.22 11.91
C PRO A 61 -4.25 15.14 10.97
N GLY A 62 -3.52 14.04 10.78
CA GLY A 62 -3.88 13.00 9.80
C GLY A 62 -2.68 12.29 9.13
N ARG A 63 -1.48 12.39 9.71
CA ARG A 63 -0.24 11.84 9.13
C ARG A 63 -0.30 10.35 8.78
N MET A 64 -1.07 9.54 9.53
CA MET A 64 -1.21 8.11 9.22
C MET A 64 -1.85 7.87 7.85
N ASN A 65 -3.00 8.49 7.57
CA ASN A 65 -3.68 8.33 6.29
C ASN A 65 -2.86 8.87 5.13
N PHE A 66 -2.02 9.87 5.37
CA PHE A 66 -1.10 10.37 4.37
C PHE A 66 -0.10 9.28 3.96
N PHE A 67 0.60 8.65 4.92
CA PHE A 67 1.55 7.57 4.60
C PHE A 67 0.85 6.35 4.02
N ASP A 68 -0.29 5.97 4.57
CA ASP A 68 -1.08 4.86 4.04
C ASP A 68 -1.55 5.12 2.60
N SER A 69 -1.94 6.36 2.29
CA SER A 69 -2.30 6.76 0.92
C SER A 69 -1.09 6.79 -0.01
N GLN A 70 0.09 7.18 0.49
CA GLN A 70 1.33 7.13 -0.26
C GLN A 70 1.69 5.68 -0.61
N ILE A 71 1.54 4.74 0.33
CA ILE A 71 1.76 3.30 0.13
C ILE A 71 0.78 2.76 -0.91
N ALA A 72 -0.52 3.01 -0.75
CA ALA A 72 -1.55 2.55 -1.69
C ALA A 72 -1.33 3.10 -3.12
N LEU A 73 -0.91 4.36 -3.24
CA LEU A 73 -0.56 4.92 -4.56
C LEU A 73 0.73 4.34 -5.14
N ALA A 74 1.71 3.97 -4.31
CA ALA A 74 2.90 3.28 -4.79
C ALA A 74 2.53 1.91 -5.37
N GLU A 75 1.64 1.16 -4.70
CA GLU A 75 1.11 -0.11 -5.21
C GLU A 75 0.35 0.08 -6.53
N ILE A 76 -0.53 1.08 -6.63
CA ILE A 76 -1.23 1.40 -7.89
C ILE A 76 -0.23 1.74 -9.01
N PHE A 77 0.80 2.54 -8.72
CA PHE A 77 1.81 2.88 -9.72
C PHE A 77 2.62 1.67 -10.17
N LEU A 78 2.93 0.72 -9.29
CA LEU A 78 3.58 -0.53 -9.70
C LEU A 78 2.65 -1.37 -10.61
N LEU A 79 1.37 -1.46 -10.29
CA LEU A 79 0.38 -2.15 -11.13
C LEU A 79 0.23 -1.54 -12.52
N GLU A 80 0.38 -0.21 -12.63
CA GLU A 80 0.31 0.52 -13.90
C GLU A 80 1.67 0.54 -14.65
N GLY A 81 2.72 -0.07 -14.10
CA GLY A 81 4.07 -0.04 -14.68
C GLY A 81 4.78 1.31 -14.54
N GLU A 82 4.24 2.23 -13.73
CA GLU A 82 4.80 3.56 -13.46
C GLU A 82 5.89 3.52 -12.36
N SER A 83 6.92 2.68 -12.55
CA SER A 83 7.96 2.37 -11.56
C SER A 83 8.66 3.61 -10.98
N ASP A 84 8.88 4.66 -11.78
CA ASP A 84 9.51 5.90 -11.31
C ASP A 84 8.62 6.67 -10.32
N LYS A 85 7.30 6.65 -10.53
CA LYS A 85 6.36 7.29 -9.62
C LYS A 85 6.22 6.49 -8.34
N ALA A 86 6.23 5.16 -8.43
CA ALA A 86 6.26 4.27 -7.27
C ALA A 86 7.52 4.52 -6.43
N GLN A 87 8.71 4.53 -7.06
CA GLN A 87 9.98 4.81 -6.39
C GLN A 87 9.95 6.12 -5.61
N LYS A 88 9.53 7.22 -6.25
CA LYS A 88 9.47 8.54 -5.60
C LYS A 88 8.61 8.53 -4.34
N ARG A 89 7.50 7.78 -4.32
CA ARG A 89 6.67 7.65 -3.13
C ARG A 89 7.33 6.80 -2.05
N LEU A 90 7.90 5.65 -2.42
CA LEU A 90 8.58 4.76 -1.47
C LEU A 90 9.77 5.45 -0.80
N GLU A 91 10.61 6.15 -1.56
CA GLU A 91 11.73 6.92 -1.01
C GLU A 91 11.28 8.03 -0.05
N TYR A 92 10.16 8.68 -0.37
CA TYR A 92 9.58 9.69 0.49
C TYR A 92 9.11 9.07 1.82
N ILE A 93 8.44 7.92 1.77
CA ILE A 93 7.98 7.21 2.98
C ILE A 93 9.18 6.77 3.82
N GLN A 94 10.21 6.15 3.21
CA GLN A 94 11.39 5.66 3.92
C GLN A 94 12.16 6.74 4.68
N LYS A 95 12.11 8.01 4.21
CA LYS A 95 12.73 9.16 4.89
C LYS A 95 11.89 9.71 6.05
N ALA A 96 10.67 9.23 6.23
CA ALA A 96 9.77 9.76 7.23
C ALA A 96 10.15 9.30 8.65
N PRO A 97 10.20 10.22 9.62
CA PRO A 97 10.40 9.84 11.01
C PRO A 97 9.12 9.17 11.56
N HIS A 98 9.30 8.18 12.44
CA HIS A 98 8.21 7.54 13.20
C HIS A 98 7.15 6.81 12.37
N LEU A 99 7.56 6.05 11.34
CA LEU A 99 6.65 5.13 10.67
C LEU A 99 6.15 4.03 11.61
N HIS A 100 4.88 3.65 11.45
CA HIS A 100 4.34 2.49 12.12
C HIS A 100 4.90 1.20 11.50
N ARG A 101 5.06 0.14 12.30
CA ARG A 101 5.61 -1.16 11.83
C ARG A 101 4.87 -1.70 10.60
N TYR A 102 3.55 -1.53 10.54
CA TYR A 102 2.76 -1.89 9.37
C TYR A 102 3.16 -1.12 8.11
N GLN A 103 3.40 0.18 8.23
CA GLN A 103 3.83 1.03 7.11
C GLN A 103 5.23 0.67 6.64
N ILE A 104 6.13 0.35 7.57
CA ILE A 104 7.47 -0.15 7.25
C ILE A 104 7.37 -1.46 6.47
N ALA A 105 6.60 -2.43 6.98
CA ALA A 105 6.44 -3.74 6.34
C ALA A 105 5.86 -3.62 4.91
N GLN A 106 4.82 -2.81 4.73
CA GLN A 106 4.25 -2.59 3.40
C GLN A 106 5.19 -1.85 2.46
N THR A 107 5.93 -0.86 2.95
CA THR A 107 6.93 -0.15 2.16
C THR A 107 8.03 -1.10 1.70
N GLN A 108 8.50 -1.99 2.59
CA GLN A 108 9.48 -3.02 2.24
C GLN A 108 8.95 -4.01 1.20
N ARG A 109 7.70 -4.48 1.33
CA ARG A 109 7.08 -5.35 0.33
C ARG A 109 7.07 -4.69 -1.06
N LEU A 110 6.58 -3.45 -1.14
CA LEU A 110 6.51 -2.71 -2.41
C LEU A 110 7.90 -2.36 -2.97
N SER A 111 8.89 -2.07 -2.12
CA SER A 111 10.28 -1.93 -2.54
C SER A 111 10.82 -3.23 -3.14
N GLY A 112 10.51 -4.37 -2.52
CA GLY A 112 10.84 -5.69 -3.06
C GLY A 112 10.25 -5.92 -4.46
N GLN A 113 8.98 -5.59 -4.67
CA GLN A 113 8.34 -5.64 -5.98
C GLN A 113 9.03 -4.71 -7.00
N LEU A 114 9.36 -3.47 -6.60
CA LEU A 114 10.04 -2.52 -7.47
C LEU A 114 11.42 -3.02 -7.90
N HIS A 115 12.23 -3.53 -6.97
CA HIS A 115 13.53 -4.13 -7.25
C HIS A 115 13.39 -5.36 -8.17
N THR A 116 12.36 -6.19 -7.94
CA THR A 116 12.03 -7.35 -8.79
C THR A 116 11.73 -6.94 -10.24
N LEU A 117 11.02 -5.83 -10.45
CA LEU A 117 10.75 -5.27 -11.78
C LEU A 117 11.99 -4.69 -12.45
N ARG A 118 12.98 -4.25 -11.67
CA ARG A 118 14.26 -3.71 -12.16
C ARG A 118 15.34 -4.75 -12.40
N GLY A 119 15.11 -5.99 -11.99
CA GLY A 119 16.13 -7.04 -12.02
C GLY A 119 17.16 -6.93 -10.90
N GLU A 120 16.90 -6.12 -9.89
CA GLU A 120 17.71 -5.94 -8.68
C GLU A 120 17.37 -7.08 -7.69
N LEU A 121 17.66 -8.32 -8.07
CA LEU A 121 17.15 -9.52 -7.36
C LEU A 121 17.66 -9.64 -5.91
N PRO A 122 18.94 -9.36 -5.59
CA PRO A 122 19.41 -9.39 -4.20
C PRO A 122 18.71 -8.37 -3.30
N GLU A 123 18.53 -7.14 -3.79
CA GLU A 123 17.81 -6.07 -3.08
C GLU A 123 16.34 -6.43 -2.91
N ALA A 124 15.71 -6.99 -3.94
CA ALA A 124 14.33 -7.48 -3.87
C ALA A 124 14.15 -8.53 -2.77
N HIS A 125 15.07 -9.50 -2.72
CA HIS A 125 15.05 -10.58 -1.75
C HIS A 125 15.19 -10.04 -0.31
N ALA A 126 16.14 -9.13 -0.09
CA ALA A 126 16.34 -8.50 1.21
C ALA A 126 15.09 -7.75 1.69
N SER A 127 14.49 -6.93 0.83
CA SER A 127 13.27 -6.17 1.14
C SER A 127 12.06 -7.08 1.43
N LEU A 128 11.84 -8.12 0.63
CA LEU A 128 10.74 -9.07 0.87
C LEU A 128 10.93 -9.86 2.16
N THR A 129 12.16 -10.26 2.47
CA THR A 129 12.48 -10.96 3.73
C THR A 129 12.19 -10.09 4.95
N GLU A 130 12.55 -8.81 4.91
CA GLU A 130 12.24 -7.86 5.99
C GLU A 130 10.74 -7.65 6.16
N ALA A 131 10.00 -7.53 5.04
CA ALA A 131 8.54 -7.41 5.08
C ALA A 131 7.89 -8.64 5.74
N ILE A 132 8.36 -9.85 5.40
CA ILE A 132 7.87 -11.12 5.95
C ILE A 132 8.08 -11.19 7.48
N ASP A 133 9.29 -10.89 7.98
CA ASP A 133 9.57 -10.88 9.43
C ASP A 133 8.65 -9.91 10.18
N LEU A 134 8.43 -8.73 9.62
CA LEU A 134 7.54 -7.74 10.22
C LEU A 134 6.08 -8.20 10.22
N PHE A 135 5.57 -8.72 9.10
CA PHE A 135 4.19 -9.21 9.02
C PHE A 135 3.96 -10.40 9.95
N GLU A 136 4.93 -11.30 10.07
CA GLU A 136 4.86 -12.44 10.98
C GLU A 136 4.79 -11.98 12.44
N ARG A 137 5.67 -11.05 12.86
CA ARG A 137 5.66 -10.48 14.22
C ARG A 137 4.37 -9.73 14.56
N MET A 138 3.72 -9.14 13.57
CA MET A 138 2.43 -8.44 13.73
C MET A 138 1.21 -9.37 13.61
N GLY A 139 1.38 -10.63 13.22
CA GLY A 139 0.27 -11.56 12.97
C GLY A 139 -0.59 -11.22 11.74
N MET A 140 -0.04 -10.47 10.78
CA MET A 140 -0.72 -10.02 9.57
C MET A 140 -0.78 -11.13 8.51
N ARG A 141 -1.67 -12.11 8.73
CA ARG A 141 -1.69 -13.37 7.96
C ARG A 141 -1.85 -13.21 6.45
N ARG A 142 -2.67 -12.24 6.02
CA ARG A 142 -2.95 -12.03 4.58
C ARG A 142 -1.70 -11.46 3.90
N GLU A 143 -1.17 -10.37 4.45
CA GLU A 143 0.01 -9.69 3.96
C GLU A 143 1.26 -10.59 4.01
N LEU A 144 1.36 -11.43 5.04
CA LEU A 144 2.41 -12.45 5.15
C LEU A 144 2.33 -13.48 4.01
N ALA A 145 1.12 -13.94 3.66
CA ALA A 145 0.94 -14.88 2.56
C ALA A 145 1.31 -14.24 1.21
N GLU A 146 0.85 -13.01 0.97
CA GLU A 146 1.18 -12.23 -0.23
C GLU A 146 2.70 -12.04 -0.37
N ALA A 147 3.39 -11.60 0.69
CA ALA A 147 4.83 -11.39 0.66
C ALA A 147 5.63 -12.70 0.46
N ARG A 148 5.18 -13.82 1.04
CA ARG A 148 5.79 -15.14 0.83
C ARG A 148 5.63 -15.63 -0.61
N GLU A 149 4.46 -15.39 -1.21
CA GLU A 149 4.20 -15.75 -2.60
C GLU A 149 5.07 -14.91 -3.56
N GLU A 150 5.24 -13.62 -3.27
CA GLU A 150 6.16 -12.74 -4.00
C GLU A 150 7.61 -13.21 -3.89
N LEU A 151 8.06 -13.58 -2.68
CA LEU A 151 9.42 -14.08 -2.46
C LEU A 151 9.66 -15.41 -3.20
N ALA A 152 8.72 -16.34 -3.15
CA ALA A 152 8.85 -17.62 -3.85
C ALA A 152 8.96 -17.44 -5.38
N ARG A 153 8.21 -16.50 -5.96
CA ARG A 153 8.37 -16.14 -7.38
C ARG A 153 9.74 -15.53 -7.68
N LEU A 154 10.26 -14.69 -6.79
CA LEU A 154 11.57 -14.09 -6.93
C LEU A 154 12.68 -15.16 -6.89
N GLU A 155 12.62 -16.06 -5.92
CA GLU A 155 13.61 -17.15 -5.76
C GLU A 155 13.63 -18.08 -6.98
N ALA A 156 12.47 -18.39 -7.56
CA ALA A 156 12.40 -19.15 -8.81
C ALA A 156 13.11 -18.42 -9.96
N ARG A 157 12.89 -17.11 -10.10
CA ARG A 157 13.58 -16.29 -11.11
C ARG A 157 15.09 -16.19 -10.89
N MET A 158 15.54 -16.18 -9.63
CA MET A 158 16.97 -16.18 -9.31
C MET A 158 17.62 -17.50 -9.71
N ALA A 159 16.98 -18.63 -9.39
CA ALA A 159 17.47 -19.95 -9.79
C ALA A 159 17.59 -20.09 -11.32
N GLU A 160 16.60 -19.60 -12.08
CA GLU A 160 16.64 -19.58 -13.54
C GLU A 160 17.76 -18.70 -14.13
N ALA A 161 18.19 -17.66 -13.41
CA ALA A 161 19.25 -16.75 -13.87
C ALA A 161 20.67 -17.27 -13.56
N ASP A 162 20.78 -18.19 -12.61
CA ASP A 162 22.04 -18.82 -12.21
C ASP A 162 22.37 -20.08 -13.05
N GLU A 163 21.44 -20.56 -13.88
CA GLU A 163 21.59 -21.66 -14.86
C GLU A 163 22.13 -21.21 -16.22
#